data_AF-A0A0M0EEY1-F1
#
_entry.id   AF-A0A0M0EEY1-F1
#
_cell.length_a   1.000
_cell.length_b   1.000
_cell.length_c   1.000
_cell.angle_alpha   90.00
_cell.angle_beta   90.00
_cell.angle_gamma   90.00
#
_symmetry.space_group_name_H-M   'P 1'
#
loop_
_entity.id
_entity.type
_entity.pdbx_description
1 polymer ?
#
loop_
_entity_poly.entity_id
_entity_poly.type
_entity_poly.pdbx_seq_one_letter_code
_entity_poly.pdbx_strand_id
1 'polypeptide(L)'
;MIVAAFATENALHEAAAELRRDRACRVETYGAAPPPGMVTSSIVPLLMLGGGMAGAVGGFGMQVYATTLSYPQDIGGRPAFSWPAYIPASFELAVMGAMLAGIIGYFMTVRLPRLYDPVDEAGAMHAVMTGGHVAVVRDGDIGEVMNTLTRHGALTIEEIRP
;
A
#
# COMPACT_ATOMS: atom_id res chain seq x y z
N MET A 1 18.69 12.16 -9.18
CA MET A 1 17.24 12.46 -9.00
C MET A 1 17.08 13.90 -8.58
N ILE A 2 15.95 14.51 -8.88
CA ILE A 2 15.65 15.90 -8.52
C ILE A 2 14.52 15.89 -7.50
N VAL A 3 14.72 16.58 -6.39
CA VAL A 3 13.74 16.75 -5.31
C VAL A 3 13.32 18.22 -5.28
N ALA A 4 12.02 18.49 -5.22
CA ALA A 4 11.50 19.84 -5.17
C ALA A 4 10.42 20.01 -4.09
N ALA A 5 10.55 21.07 -3.30
CA ALA A 5 9.57 21.43 -2.28
C ALA A 5 8.58 22.50 -2.80
N PHE A 6 7.32 22.41 -2.38
CA PHE A 6 6.24 23.31 -2.77
C PHE A 6 5.53 23.90 -1.54
N ALA A 7 5.03 25.12 -1.69
CA ALA A 7 4.25 25.80 -0.65
C ALA A 7 2.85 25.19 -0.48
N THR A 8 2.26 24.68 -1.56
CA THR A 8 0.88 24.18 -1.60
C THR A 8 0.78 22.82 -2.28
N GLU A 9 -0.21 22.04 -1.87
CA GLU A 9 -0.50 20.73 -2.44
C GLU A 9 -0.89 20.82 -3.93
N ASN A 10 -1.66 21.85 -4.30
CA ASN A 10 -2.10 22.04 -5.68
C ASN A 10 -0.93 22.27 -6.64
N ALA A 11 0.04 23.11 -6.27
CA ALA A 11 1.22 23.38 -7.11
C ALA A 11 2.06 22.10 -7.31
N LEU A 12 2.20 21.30 -6.25
CA LEU A 12 2.84 19.99 -6.33
C LEU A 12 2.14 19.07 -7.34
N HIS A 13 0.82 18.94 -7.24
CA HIS A 13 0.05 18.05 -8.12
C HIS A 13 0.01 18.53 -9.57
N GLU A 14 -0.07 19.83 -9.81
CA GLU A 14 -0.02 20.41 -11.17
C GLU A 14 1.34 20.13 -11.82
N ALA A 15 2.43 20.36 -11.09
CA ALA A 15 3.78 20.04 -11.55
C ALA A 15 3.94 18.53 -11.82
N ALA A 16 3.49 17.69 -10.89
CA ALA A 16 3.56 16.25 -11.04
C ALA A 16 2.70 15.73 -12.21
N ALA A 17 1.52 16.31 -12.44
CA ALA A 17 0.64 15.95 -13.55
C ALA A 17 1.26 16.31 -14.90
N GLU A 18 1.94 17.45 -15.00
CA GLU A 18 2.68 17.83 -16.21
C GLU A 18 3.87 16.90 -16.47
N LEU A 19 4.69 16.64 -15.46
CA LEU A 19 5.86 15.77 -15.59
C LEU A 19 5.47 14.33 -15.94
N ARG A 20 4.35 13.81 -15.40
CA ARG A 20 3.82 12.47 -15.74
C ARG A 20 3.31 12.35 -17.18
N ARG A 21 3.20 13.46 -17.94
CA ARG A 21 2.90 13.38 -19.39
C ARG A 21 4.08 12.79 -20.15
N ASP A 22 5.30 13.04 -19.69
CA ASP A 22 6.47 12.35 -20.18
C ASP A 22 6.58 10.97 -19.52
N ARG A 23 6.58 9.92 -20.34
CA ARG A 23 6.72 8.55 -19.86
C ARG A 23 8.11 8.24 -19.33
N ALA A 24 9.13 9.01 -19.72
CA ALA A 24 10.47 8.88 -19.18
C ALA A 24 10.57 9.43 -17.75
N CYS A 25 9.64 10.30 -17.34
CA CYS A 25 9.64 10.91 -16.02
C CYS A 25 8.92 10.04 -14.98
N ARG A 26 9.69 9.42 -14.07
CA ARG A 26 9.14 8.72 -12.90
C ARG A 26 9.00 9.67 -11.71
N VAL A 27 7.76 10.08 -11.44
CA VAL A 27 7.41 11.11 -10.44
C VAL A 27 6.70 10.53 -9.23
N GLU A 28 7.31 10.69 -8.06
CA GLU A 28 6.79 10.35 -6.74
C GLU A 28 6.43 11.65 -5.98
N THR A 29 5.29 11.64 -5.27
CA THR A 29 4.78 12.79 -4.51
C THR A 29 4.69 12.43 -3.04
N TYR A 30 5.20 13.29 -2.18
CA TYR A 30 5.23 13.11 -0.74
C TYR A 30 4.47 14.25 -0.06
N GLY A 31 3.63 13.91 0.90
CA GLY A 31 2.83 14.83 1.69
C GLY A 31 2.35 14.17 2.98
N ALA A 32 1.94 14.99 3.96
CA ALA A 32 1.47 14.49 5.26
C ALA A 32 0.11 13.78 5.19
N ALA A 33 -0.71 14.11 4.17
CA ALA A 33 -2.05 13.61 4.02
C ALA A 33 -2.27 12.98 2.63
N PRO A 34 -3.19 12.01 2.52
CA PRO A 34 -3.62 11.51 1.22
C PRO A 34 -4.27 12.64 0.40
N PRO A 35 -3.92 12.77 -0.87
CA PRO A 35 -4.47 13.82 -1.71
C PRO A 35 -5.98 13.62 -1.95
N PRO A 36 -6.79 14.69 -1.85
CA PRO A 36 -8.22 14.60 -2.01
C PRO A 36 -8.60 14.17 -3.44
N GLY A 37 -9.53 13.22 -3.54
CA GLY A 37 -10.05 12.76 -4.84
C GLY A 37 -9.13 11.80 -5.61
N MET A 38 -8.00 11.38 -5.04
CA MET A 38 -7.14 10.38 -5.66
C MET A 38 -7.79 8.99 -5.61
N VAL A 39 -8.25 8.50 -6.75
CA VAL A 39 -8.71 7.13 -6.92
C VAL A 39 -7.50 6.25 -7.24
N THR A 40 -7.07 5.43 -6.27
CA THR A 40 -6.00 4.45 -6.51
C THR A 40 -6.61 3.09 -6.82
N SER A 41 -6.03 2.38 -7.79
CA SER A 41 -6.29 0.96 -7.95
C SER A 41 -5.30 0.20 -7.09
N SER A 42 -5.79 -0.67 -6.21
CA SER A 42 -4.96 -1.49 -5.35
C SER A 42 -5.32 -2.95 -5.53
N ILE A 43 -4.30 -3.82 -5.61
CA ILE A 43 -4.47 -5.27 -5.64
C ILE A 43 -4.70 -5.85 -4.23
N VAL A 44 -4.48 -5.06 -3.17
CA VAL A 44 -4.60 -5.52 -1.77
C VAL A 44 -5.98 -6.09 -1.44
N PRO A 45 -7.12 -5.47 -1.83
CA PRO A 45 -8.43 -6.06 -1.57
C PRO A 45 -8.62 -7.44 -2.20
N LEU A 46 -8.03 -7.68 -3.39
CA LEU A 46 -8.09 -8.99 -4.05
C LEU A 46 -7.26 -10.03 -3.31
N LEU A 47 -6.08 -9.64 -2.80
CA LEU A 47 -5.26 -10.51 -1.96
C LEU A 47 -5.96 -10.86 -0.65
N MET A 48 -6.63 -9.90 -0.01
CA MET A 48 -7.44 -10.11 1.20
C MET A 48 -8.60 -11.08 0.94
N LEU A 49 -9.28 -10.94 -0.20
CA LEU A 49 -10.34 -11.87 -0.61
C LEU A 49 -9.79 -13.30 -0.75
N GLY A 50 -8.66 -13.46 -1.45
CA GLY A 50 -7.99 -14.76 -1.59
C GLY A 50 -7.58 -15.38 -0.25
N GLY A 51 -6.94 -14.59 0.62
CA GLY A 51 -6.54 -15.02 1.96
C GLY A 51 -7.73 -15.39 2.85
N GLY A 52 -8.82 -14.63 2.78
CA GLY A 52 -10.03 -14.90 3.53
C GLY A 52 -10.75 -16.17 3.08
N MET A 53 -10.84 -16.41 1.77
CA MET A 53 -11.38 -17.67 1.24
C MET A 53 -10.52 -18.88 1.66
N ALA A 54 -9.20 -18.77 1.57
CA ALA A 54 -8.29 -19.82 2.02
C ALA A 54 -8.44 -20.10 3.52
N GLY A 55 -8.58 -19.06 4.35
CA GLY A 55 -8.82 -19.17 5.79
C GLY A 55 -10.18 -19.82 6.11
N ALA A 56 -11.24 -19.42 5.42
CA ALA A 56 -12.58 -19.99 5.61
C ALA A 56 -12.63 -21.48 5.23
N VAL A 57 -12.14 -21.82 4.03
CA VAL A 57 -12.14 -23.19 3.51
C VAL A 57 -11.21 -24.08 4.34
N GLY A 58 -10.02 -23.58 4.69
CA GLY A 58 -9.09 -24.29 5.54
C GLY A 58 -9.64 -24.53 6.95
N GLY A 59 -10.26 -23.51 7.55
CA GLY A 59 -10.85 -23.60 8.89
C GLY A 59 -12.06 -24.50 8.96
N PHE A 60 -12.94 -24.44 7.97
CA PHE A 60 -14.09 -25.34 7.89
C PHE A 60 -13.63 -26.77 7.61
N GLY A 61 -12.73 -26.96 6.64
CA GLY A 61 -12.18 -28.28 6.28
C GLY A 61 -11.45 -28.95 7.44
N MET A 62 -10.67 -28.19 8.21
CA MET A 62 -10.00 -28.69 9.43
C MET A 62 -10.99 -29.22 10.47
N GLN A 63 -12.10 -28.49 10.70
CA GLN A 63 -13.12 -28.91 11.67
C GLN A 63 -13.87 -30.15 11.21
N VAL A 64 -14.21 -30.22 9.92
CA VAL A 64 -14.81 -31.41 9.31
C VAL A 64 -13.86 -32.60 9.46
N TYR A 65 -12.60 -32.43 9.09
CA TYR A 65 -11.58 -33.48 9.23
C TYR A 65 -11.47 -33.97 10.68
N ALA A 66 -11.34 -33.06 11.65
CA ALA A 66 -11.17 -33.40 13.05
C ALA A 66 -12.37 -34.20 13.60
N THR A 67 -13.59 -33.72 13.35
CA THR A 67 -14.82 -34.24 13.97
C THR A 67 -15.44 -35.43 13.26
N THR A 68 -15.14 -35.65 11.97
CA THR A 68 -15.76 -36.73 11.18
C THR A 68 -14.81 -37.84 10.75
N LEU A 69 -13.54 -37.52 10.50
CA LEU A 69 -12.57 -38.46 9.94
C LEU A 69 -11.49 -38.85 10.96
N SER A 70 -10.89 -37.86 11.63
CA SER A 70 -9.74 -38.10 12.50
C SER A 70 -10.14 -38.72 13.84
N TYR A 71 -11.09 -38.10 14.56
CA TYR A 71 -11.50 -38.58 15.87
C TYR A 71 -12.96 -38.19 16.17
N PRO A 72 -13.94 -38.96 15.68
CA PRO A 72 -15.34 -38.71 15.96
C PRO A 72 -15.66 -38.90 17.45
N GLN A 73 -16.17 -37.85 18.09
CA GLN A 73 -16.59 -37.85 19.49
C GLN A 73 -18.08 -37.56 19.60
N ASP A 74 -18.76 -38.29 20.47
CA ASP A 74 -20.11 -37.94 20.88
C ASP A 74 -20.05 -36.82 21.93
N ILE A 75 -20.42 -35.61 21.52
CA ILE A 75 -20.50 -34.43 22.39
C ILE A 75 -21.96 -33.97 22.42
N GLY A 76 -22.66 -34.34 23.48
CA GLY A 76 -24.05 -33.93 23.71
C GLY A 76 -25.05 -34.51 22.71
N GLY A 77 -24.79 -35.70 22.15
CA GLY A 77 -25.69 -36.40 21.24
C GLY A 77 -25.86 -35.74 19.86
N ARG A 78 -24.96 -34.81 19.51
CA ARG A 78 -25.03 -34.07 18.24
C ARG A 78 -24.50 -34.90 17.07
N PRO A 79 -24.94 -34.64 15.83
CA PRO A 79 -24.34 -35.26 14.66
C PRO A 79 -22.85 -34.96 14.56
N ALA A 80 -22.05 -35.96 14.17
CA ALA A 80 -20.61 -35.80 13.97
C ALA A 80 -20.28 -34.67 12.99
N PHE A 81 -21.13 -34.45 11.98
CA PHE A 81 -21.08 -33.31 11.08
C PHE A 81 -22.07 -32.22 11.54
N SER A 82 -21.60 -31.31 12.38
CA SER A 82 -22.38 -30.20 12.94
C SER A 82 -22.00 -28.86 12.28
N TRP A 83 -22.21 -28.77 10.97
CA TRP A 83 -21.77 -27.62 10.16
C TRP A 83 -22.15 -26.22 10.68
N PRO A 84 -23.30 -25.97 11.34
CA PRO A 84 -23.61 -24.64 11.86
C PRO A 84 -22.69 -24.23 13.02
N ALA A 85 -22.22 -25.20 13.80
CA ALA A 85 -21.30 -24.95 14.91
C ALA A 85 -19.89 -24.57 14.42
N TYR A 86 -19.53 -24.90 13.18
CA TYR A 86 -18.22 -24.60 12.61
C TYR A 86 -18.12 -23.18 12.04
N ILE A 87 -19.26 -22.51 11.82
CA ILE A 87 -19.32 -21.18 11.20
C ILE A 87 -18.53 -20.13 12.00
N PRO A 88 -18.69 -19.99 13.33
CA PRO A 88 -17.98 -18.96 14.09
C PRO A 88 -16.46 -19.09 13.98
N ALA A 89 -15.92 -20.29 14.18
CA ALA A 89 -14.48 -20.54 14.08
C ALA A 89 -13.96 -20.37 12.64
N SER A 90 -14.74 -20.80 11.63
CA SER A 90 -14.35 -20.62 10.22
C SER A 90 -14.36 -19.15 9.80
N PHE A 91 -15.29 -18.37 10.34
CA PHE A 91 -15.36 -16.92 10.13
C PHE A 91 -14.14 -16.22 10.73
N GLU A 92 -13.74 -16.56 11.97
CA GLU A 92 -12.53 -16.02 12.59
C GLU A 92 -11.28 -16.32 11.75
N LEU A 93 -11.15 -17.57 11.25
CA LEU A 93 -10.04 -17.96 10.38
C LEU A 93 -10.09 -17.26 9.01
N ALA A 94 -11.28 -16.97 8.48
CA ALA A 94 -11.43 -16.16 7.28
C ALA A 94 -10.94 -14.72 7.50
N VAL A 95 -11.34 -14.08 8.61
CA VAL A 95 -10.89 -12.72 8.95
C VAL A 95 -9.38 -12.70 9.18
N MET A 96 -8.85 -13.69 9.90
CA MET A 96 -7.40 -13.85 10.12
C MET A 96 -6.64 -13.98 8.80
N GLY A 97 -7.09 -14.88 7.91
CA GLY A 97 -6.48 -15.09 6.60
C GLY A 97 -6.51 -13.83 5.72
N ALA A 98 -7.64 -13.11 5.73
CA ALA A 98 -7.78 -11.85 5.01
C ALA A 98 -6.81 -10.78 5.56
N MET A 99 -6.70 -10.63 6.88
CA MET A 99 -5.79 -9.68 7.52
C MET A 99 -4.33 -9.98 7.21
N LEU A 100 -3.89 -11.25 7.33
CA LEU A 100 -2.51 -11.65 7.03
C LEU A 100 -2.16 -11.38 5.55
N ALA A 101 -3.03 -11.79 4.62
CA ALA A 101 -2.84 -11.52 3.21
C ALA A 101 -2.84 -10.00 2.90
N GLY A 102 -3.66 -9.23 3.60
CA GLY A 102 -3.72 -7.77 3.49
C GLY A 102 -2.43 -7.10 3.93
N ILE A 103 -1.89 -7.44 5.10
CA ILE A 103 -0.65 -6.87 5.64
C ILE A 103 0.54 -7.23 4.75
N ILE A 104 0.69 -8.51 4.40
CA ILE A 104 1.78 -8.99 3.54
C ILE A 104 1.67 -8.35 2.15
N GLY A 105 0.46 -8.35 1.57
CA GLY A 105 0.19 -7.74 0.28
C GLY A 105 0.49 -6.24 0.27
N TYR A 106 0.11 -5.54 1.34
CA TYR A 106 0.44 -4.13 1.51
C TYR A 106 1.96 -3.93 1.49
N PHE A 107 2.71 -4.60 2.36
CA PHE A 107 4.17 -4.46 2.40
C PHE A 107 4.87 -4.77 1.08
N MET A 108 4.38 -5.77 0.32
CA MET A 108 4.91 -6.08 -1.01
C MET A 108 4.57 -4.99 -2.04
N THR A 109 3.34 -4.46 -2.04
CA THR A 109 2.89 -3.44 -3.01
C THR A 109 3.58 -2.10 -2.82
N VAL A 110 3.73 -1.64 -1.57
CA VAL A 110 4.39 -0.36 -1.27
C VAL A 110 5.90 -0.49 -1.07
N ARG A 111 6.45 -1.71 -1.14
CA ARG A 111 7.89 -2.02 -0.98
C ARG A 111 8.46 -1.48 0.34
N LEU A 112 7.66 -1.51 1.40
CA LEU A 112 8.05 -1.04 2.73
C LEU A 112 9.17 -1.83 3.45
N PRO A 113 9.57 -3.08 3.09
CA PRO A 113 10.84 -3.62 3.59
C PRO A 113 12.05 -2.97 2.88
N ARG A 114 12.03 -1.63 2.80
CA ARG A 114 13.09 -0.77 2.31
C ARG A 114 13.37 0.28 3.39
N LEU A 115 14.42 0.04 4.16
CA LEU A 115 14.81 0.87 5.31
C LEU A 115 15.53 2.16 4.91
N TYR A 116 16.03 2.24 3.68
CA TYR A 116 16.73 3.40 3.16
C TYR A 116 16.36 3.63 1.70
N ASP A 117 16.01 4.87 1.38
CA ASP A 117 15.91 5.39 0.03
C ASP A 117 16.75 6.68 -0.06
N PRO A 118 17.56 6.87 -1.12
CA PRO A 118 18.34 8.10 -1.30
C PRO A 118 17.54 9.41 -1.19
N VAL A 119 16.21 9.39 -1.38
CA VAL A 119 15.33 10.54 -1.10
C VAL A 119 15.39 11.02 0.36
N ASP A 120 15.73 10.14 1.30
CA ASP A 120 15.78 10.43 2.73
C ASP A 120 16.90 11.43 3.08
N GLU A 121 17.89 11.60 2.20
CA GLU A 121 18.97 12.59 2.35
C GLU A 121 18.52 14.02 1.98
N ALA A 122 17.35 14.18 1.37
CA ALA A 122 16.85 15.49 0.96
C ALA A 122 16.51 16.36 2.17
N GLY A 123 17.01 17.60 2.17
CA GLY A 123 16.63 18.60 3.19
C GLY A 123 15.12 18.81 3.20
N ALA A 124 14.52 18.92 2.01
CA ALA A 124 13.07 19.03 1.81
C ALA A 124 12.24 17.93 2.50
N MET A 125 12.77 16.71 2.63
CA MET A 125 12.03 15.57 3.18
C MET A 125 11.70 15.74 4.67
N HIS A 126 12.54 16.48 5.41
CA HIS A 126 12.35 16.75 6.83
C HIS A 126 11.06 17.51 7.14
N ALA A 127 10.56 18.31 6.17
CA ALA A 127 9.36 19.11 6.34
C ALA A 127 8.07 18.35 6.02
N VAL A 128 8.14 17.18 5.36
CA VAL A 128 6.95 16.46 4.85
C VAL A 128 5.99 16.11 5.97
N MET A 129 6.49 15.60 7.10
CA MET A 129 5.65 15.22 8.25
C MET A 129 5.03 16.43 8.96
N THR A 130 5.57 17.64 8.75
CA THR A 130 5.04 18.90 9.31
C THR A 130 4.13 19.66 8.34
N GLY A 131 3.76 19.06 7.21
CA GLY A 131 2.89 19.67 6.20
C GLY A 131 3.62 20.18 4.95
N GLY A 132 4.89 19.83 4.76
CA GLY A 132 5.63 20.09 3.53
C GLY A 132 5.14 19.23 2.37
N HIS A 133 5.19 19.79 1.15
CA HIS A 133 4.78 19.14 -0.08
C HIS A 133 6.02 18.94 -0.96
N VAL A 134 6.35 17.70 -1.31
CA VAL A 134 7.61 17.38 -2.00
C VAL A 134 7.35 16.50 -3.23
N ALA A 135 7.91 16.89 -4.38
CA ALA A 135 8.00 16.07 -5.59
C ALA A 135 9.40 15.46 -5.71
N VAL A 136 9.47 14.22 -6.15
CA VAL A 136 10.72 13.52 -6.45
C VAL A 136 10.64 12.98 -7.86
N VAL A 137 11.59 13.38 -8.68
CA VAL A 137 11.71 12.97 -10.08
C VAL A 137 13.00 12.16 -10.21
N ARG A 138 12.86 10.86 -10.45
CA ARG A 138 14.03 9.95 -10.48
C ARG A 138 14.68 9.85 -11.85
N ASP A 139 13.86 9.92 -12.89
CA ASP A 139 14.24 9.76 -14.29
C ASP A 139 13.70 10.95 -15.10
N GLY A 140 14.38 11.35 -16.18
CA GLY A 140 13.97 12.46 -17.06
C GLY A 140 15.13 13.38 -17.49
N ASP A 141 14.89 14.24 -18.48
CA ASP A 141 15.84 15.29 -18.85
C ASP A 141 15.88 16.37 -17.75
N ILE A 142 17.06 16.53 -17.14
CA ILE A 142 17.31 17.48 -16.05
C ILE A 142 16.85 18.90 -16.44
N GLY A 143 17.13 19.33 -17.68
CA GLY A 143 16.79 20.68 -18.12
C GLY A 143 15.28 20.92 -18.17
N GLU A 144 14.53 19.95 -18.70
CA GLU A 144 13.08 20.02 -18.81
C GLU A 144 12.39 19.91 -17.44
N VAL A 145 12.89 19.00 -16.60
CA VAL A 145 12.39 18.81 -15.23
C VAL A 145 12.59 20.07 -14.40
N MET A 146 13.81 20.63 -14.40
CA MET A 146 14.09 21.87 -13.67
C MET A 146 13.21 23.03 -14.14
N ASN A 147 13.08 23.23 -15.46
CA ASN A 147 12.25 24.29 -16.01
C ASN A 147 10.77 24.14 -15.58
N THR A 148 10.26 22.92 -15.59
CA THR A 148 8.88 22.63 -15.18
C THR A 148 8.68 22.89 -13.69
N LEU A 149 9.60 22.42 -12.83
CA LEU A 149 9.54 22.65 -11.38
C LEU A 149 9.62 24.15 -11.03
N THR A 150 10.51 24.90 -11.67
CA THR A 150 10.62 26.35 -11.46
C THR A 150 9.37 27.09 -11.92
N ARG A 151 8.79 26.71 -13.07
CA ARG A 151 7.55 27.31 -13.60
C ARG A 151 6.36 27.15 -12.65
N HIS A 152 6.28 26.03 -11.93
CA HIS A 152 5.22 25.75 -10.95
C HIS A 152 5.52 26.26 -9.54
N GLY A 153 6.57 27.07 -9.37
CA GLY A 153 6.85 27.75 -8.11
C GLY A 153 7.46 26.87 -7.03
N ALA A 154 8.34 25.93 -7.41
CA ALA A 154 9.14 25.19 -6.44
C ALA A 154 9.94 26.16 -5.53
N LEU A 155 9.83 25.97 -4.22
CA LEU A 155 10.52 26.76 -3.19
C LEU A 155 12.00 26.43 -3.12
N THR A 156 12.31 25.13 -3.19
CA THR A 156 13.67 24.59 -3.12
C THR A 156 13.76 23.45 -4.12
N ILE A 157 14.89 23.37 -4.83
CA ILE A 157 15.20 22.27 -5.75
C ILE A 157 16.57 21.72 -5.37
N GLU A 158 16.63 20.44 -5.06
CA GLU A 158 17.83 19.72 -4.64
C GLU A 158 18.13 18.60 -5.66
N GLU A 159 19.35 18.57 -6.18
CA GLU A 159 19.82 17.43 -6.99
C GLU A 159 20.52 16.44 -6.06
N ILE A 160 19.96 15.26 -5.92
CA ILE A 160 20.55 14.19 -5.11
C ILE A 160 21.10 13.13 -6.05
N ARG A 161 22.40 12.86 -5.91
CA ARG A 161 23.07 11.78 -6.62
C ARG A 161 22.87 10.48 -5.84
N PRO A 162 22.60 9.36 -6.53
CA PRO A 162 22.43 8.07 -5.89
C PRO A 162 23.72 7.55 -5.26
#